data_AF-A0A1T1BHP3-F1
#
_entry.id   AF-A0A1T1BHP3-F1
#
_cell.length_a   1.000
_cell.length_b   1.000
_cell.length_c   1.000
_cell.angle_alpha   90.00
_cell.angle_beta   90.00
_cell.angle_gamma   90.00
#
_symmetry.space_group_name_H-M   'P 1'
#
loop_
_entity.id
_entity.type
_entity.pdbx_description
1 polymer ?
#
loop_
_entity_poly.entity_id
_entity_poly.type
_entity_poly.pdbx_seq_one_letter_code
_entity_poly.pdbx_strand_id
1 'polypeptide(L)'
;MRGLWIDAFGPGLKTRAQVAQTVADAERMGVNTLFVQAIRRADCLCLKASVPTVTDADLEKNFDPLRVITTLAHARGMRVIAWASVTGVGNTAAPNTDPAHVLRRHGAEAGANSWLARRPDGSWQEGRDTWLDAGIPAAAEYMTQAVLSIVRNYPVDGVQLDRIRYPDGDVWGYDPKTLARYRAETGRTGTPAPSDPVWAAWKRQQVTNLVRRITLESKALRPDLWVSAATITYQTAPRAGDLTAFRRTRTYGDVLQDWPEWMRAGLIDLNVLMNYKRDGQPDQAQWFDGWNAFALSVRDRPDGARAAVAAGTAMYLNDPAVTAAQARRSVQTGMGWVGYSYRTPTAGVYGQRESTAQGLKAVQAVLSAPGMPLERPLRWTDEAPTVRGLLGRVTGAVTPGHRTVQAVQGGQVVAETLTDALGYYGFAALPAGKTEVRVSGQRWTDTIPGRGVVRLPDLLIRDAAPVPVLPPRR
;
A
#
# COMPACT_ATOMS: atom_id res chain seq x y z
N MET A 1 9.31 -14.92 -7.21
CA MET A 1 10.00 -13.65 -7.54
C MET A 1 11.18 -13.39 -6.59
N ARG A 2 12.18 -12.61 -7.02
CA ARG A 2 13.36 -12.17 -6.24
C ARG A 2 13.56 -10.68 -6.47
N GLY A 3 13.50 -9.86 -5.43
CA GLY A 3 13.55 -8.42 -5.62
C GLY A 3 14.43 -7.65 -4.66
N LEU A 4 14.61 -6.38 -4.99
CA LEU A 4 15.28 -5.38 -4.16
C LEU A 4 14.39 -4.16 -3.99
N TRP A 5 14.31 -3.67 -2.76
CA TRP A 5 13.77 -2.36 -2.47
C TRP A 5 14.85 -1.30 -2.61
N ILE A 6 14.58 -0.32 -3.47
CA ILE A 6 15.47 0.79 -3.77
C ILE A 6 14.80 2.06 -3.27
N ASP A 7 15.23 2.50 -2.09
CA ASP A 7 14.75 3.73 -1.47
C ASP A 7 15.35 4.97 -2.12
N ALA A 8 14.64 6.08 -2.06
CA ALA A 8 15.00 7.33 -2.71
C ALA A 8 15.62 8.37 -1.76
N PHE A 9 16.09 7.95 -0.58
CA PHE A 9 16.66 8.88 0.40
C PHE A 9 18.17 9.08 0.25
N GLY A 10 18.83 8.40 -0.69
CA GLY A 10 20.25 8.56 -0.96
C GLY A 10 20.66 8.06 -2.33
N PRO A 11 21.94 7.71 -2.54
CA PRO A 11 22.45 7.26 -3.83
C PRO A 11 21.72 6.02 -4.36
N GLY A 12 21.59 5.96 -5.69
CA GLY A 12 21.00 4.83 -6.43
C GLY A 12 20.01 5.31 -7.50
N LEU A 13 19.30 6.42 -7.23
CA LEU A 13 18.26 6.94 -8.12
C LEU A 13 18.50 8.41 -8.54
N LYS A 14 19.60 9.04 -8.14
CA LYS A 14 19.75 10.51 -8.24
C LYS A 14 20.32 10.98 -9.57
N THR A 15 21.12 10.15 -10.23
CA THR A 15 21.73 10.46 -11.52
C THR A 15 21.58 9.30 -12.49
N ARG A 16 21.74 9.57 -13.79
CA ARG A 16 21.75 8.55 -14.85
C ARG A 16 22.77 7.45 -14.56
N ALA A 17 23.97 7.84 -14.08
CA ALA A 17 25.03 6.90 -13.72
C ALA A 17 24.65 6.02 -12.53
N GLN A 18 24.05 6.59 -11.48
CA GLN A 18 23.58 5.82 -10.33
C GLN A 18 22.50 4.81 -10.73
N VAL A 19 21.51 5.24 -11.54
CA VAL A 19 20.45 4.34 -12.02
C VAL A 19 21.03 3.19 -12.86
N ALA A 20 21.98 3.48 -13.76
CA ALA A 20 22.65 2.45 -14.53
C ALA A 20 23.41 1.45 -13.64
N GLN A 21 24.10 1.96 -12.60
CA GLN A 21 24.80 1.13 -11.63
C GLN A 21 23.82 0.25 -10.82
N THR A 22 22.71 0.81 -10.33
CA THR A 22 21.69 0.06 -9.59
C THR A 22 21.11 -1.10 -10.39
N VAL A 23 20.83 -0.88 -11.67
CA VAL A 23 20.35 -1.93 -12.57
C VAL A 23 21.43 -2.99 -12.82
N ALA A 24 22.69 -2.58 -13.02
CA ALA A 24 23.79 -3.52 -13.18
C ALA A 24 24.07 -4.33 -11.89
N ASP A 25 23.93 -3.72 -10.72
CA ASP A 25 24.07 -4.40 -9.43
C ASP A 25 22.98 -5.46 -9.25
N ALA A 26 21.74 -5.10 -9.56
CA ALA A 26 20.60 -6.00 -9.49
C ALA A 26 20.76 -7.21 -10.44
N GLU A 27 21.23 -6.95 -11.67
CA GLU A 27 21.55 -8.01 -12.63
C GLU A 27 22.65 -8.93 -12.12
N ARG A 28 23.75 -8.39 -11.59
CA ARG A 28 24.85 -9.20 -11.01
C ARG A 28 24.42 -9.99 -9.78
N MET A 29 23.49 -9.45 -8.98
CA MET A 29 22.88 -10.19 -7.88
C MET A 29 21.93 -11.30 -8.34
N GLY A 30 21.44 -11.26 -9.59
CA GLY A 30 20.47 -12.23 -10.10
C GLY A 30 19.02 -11.97 -9.66
N VAL A 31 18.69 -10.75 -9.20
CA VAL A 31 17.30 -10.39 -8.88
C VAL A 31 16.50 -10.07 -10.14
N ASN A 32 15.18 -10.22 -10.08
CA ASN A 32 14.29 -10.09 -11.23
C ASN A 32 13.19 -9.05 -11.09
N THR A 33 13.12 -8.37 -9.94
CA THR A 33 12.14 -7.31 -9.71
C THR A 33 12.76 -6.18 -8.88
N LEU A 34 12.61 -4.95 -9.37
CA LEU A 34 13.00 -3.74 -8.67
C LEU A 34 11.76 -3.07 -8.10
N PHE A 35 11.72 -2.88 -6.79
CA PHE A 35 10.73 -2.03 -6.13
C PHE A 35 11.34 -0.66 -5.92
N VAL A 36 11.03 0.26 -6.83
CA VAL A 36 11.70 1.56 -6.94
C VAL A 36 10.83 2.62 -6.27
N GLN A 37 11.33 3.30 -5.24
CA GLN A 37 10.60 4.40 -4.60
C GLN A 37 10.43 5.57 -5.58
N ALA A 38 9.27 5.63 -6.22
CA ALA A 38 8.88 6.68 -7.15
C ALA A 38 8.31 7.87 -6.39
N ILE A 39 7.27 7.65 -5.58
CA ILE A 39 6.68 8.67 -4.71
C ILE A 39 7.24 8.50 -3.31
N ARG A 40 7.97 9.48 -2.82
CA ARG A 40 8.72 9.37 -1.57
C ARG A 40 8.00 10.05 -0.40
N ARG A 41 7.65 11.32 -0.55
CA ARG A 41 6.96 12.15 0.46
C ARG A 41 6.03 13.13 -0.26
N ALA A 42 4.98 12.63 -0.92
CA ALA A 42 4.15 13.45 -1.82
C ALA A 42 4.96 14.26 -2.86
N ASP A 43 6.11 13.71 -3.24
CA ASP A 43 7.01 14.17 -4.27
C ASP A 43 7.52 12.96 -5.07
N CYS A 44 7.92 13.17 -6.33
CA CYS A 44 8.32 12.09 -7.22
C CYS A 44 9.78 12.17 -7.67
N LEU A 45 10.43 11.01 -7.76
CA LEU A 45 11.66 10.80 -8.54
C LEU A 45 11.29 10.51 -10.00
N CYS A 46 10.43 11.36 -10.56
CA CYS A 46 9.86 11.23 -11.88
C CYS A 46 9.21 12.56 -12.30
N LEU A 47 9.07 12.82 -13.61
CA LEU A 47 8.67 14.15 -14.11
C LEU A 47 7.22 14.24 -14.56
N LYS A 48 6.56 13.10 -14.81
CA LYS A 48 5.18 12.97 -15.30
C LYS A 48 4.18 12.47 -14.23
N ALA A 49 4.47 12.61 -12.95
CA ALA A 49 3.46 12.36 -11.91
C ALA A 49 2.63 13.63 -11.63
N SER A 50 1.50 13.48 -10.95
CA SER A 50 0.68 14.62 -10.49
C SER A 50 1.24 15.32 -9.25
N VAL A 51 2.24 14.72 -8.60
CA VAL A 51 2.97 15.30 -7.46
C VAL A 51 4.24 15.99 -7.97
N PRO A 52 4.74 17.03 -7.29
CA PRO A 52 5.96 17.72 -7.72
C PRO A 52 7.18 16.80 -7.71
N THR A 53 8.25 17.23 -8.39
CA THR A 53 9.52 16.51 -8.35
C THR A 53 10.18 16.70 -6.98
N VAL A 54 11.02 15.75 -6.56
CA VAL A 54 11.86 15.94 -5.37
C VAL A 54 12.79 17.14 -5.57
N THR A 55 13.01 17.93 -4.51
CA THR A 55 13.92 19.10 -4.53
C THR A 55 15.30 18.77 -3.96
N ASP A 56 15.74 17.53 -4.10
CA ASP A 56 17.03 17.12 -3.56
C ASP A 56 18.17 17.71 -4.41
N ALA A 57 19.20 18.24 -3.74
CA ALA A 57 20.34 18.85 -4.42
C ALA A 57 21.18 17.86 -5.24
N ASP A 58 21.09 16.56 -4.94
CA ASP A 58 21.80 15.48 -5.63
C ASP A 58 21.05 14.95 -6.86
N LEU A 59 19.77 15.31 -7.04
CA LEU A 59 19.02 14.92 -8.23
C LEU A 59 19.55 15.66 -9.47
N GLU A 60 19.98 14.90 -10.47
CA GLU A 60 20.41 15.42 -11.75
C GLU A 60 19.30 16.25 -12.42
N LYS A 61 19.64 17.42 -12.95
CA LYS A 61 18.65 18.30 -13.61
C LYS A 61 18.03 17.62 -14.83
N ASN A 62 16.73 17.85 -15.04
CA ASN A 62 15.97 17.29 -16.16
C ASN A 62 16.11 15.76 -16.28
N PHE A 63 16.22 15.08 -15.14
CA PHE A 63 16.33 13.63 -15.06
C PHE A 63 15.02 13.04 -14.56
N ASP A 64 14.57 11.98 -15.22
CA ASP A 64 13.41 11.18 -14.82
C ASP A 64 13.91 9.79 -14.37
N PRO A 65 14.26 9.62 -13.08
CA PRO A 65 14.78 8.36 -12.56
C PRO A 65 13.87 7.17 -12.85
N LEU A 66 12.55 7.31 -12.60
CA LEU A 66 11.60 6.21 -12.82
C LEU A 66 11.54 5.78 -14.30
N ARG A 67 11.57 6.73 -15.24
CA ARG A 67 11.62 6.41 -16.67
C ARG A 67 12.86 5.59 -17.02
N VAL A 68 14.03 6.08 -16.59
CA VAL A 68 15.31 5.51 -17.00
C VAL A 68 15.53 4.15 -16.35
N ILE A 69 15.22 3.99 -15.06
CA ILE A 69 15.37 2.69 -14.39
C ILE A 69 14.43 1.65 -14.98
N THR A 70 13.19 2.02 -15.32
CA THR A 70 12.23 1.13 -15.98
C THR A 70 12.78 0.64 -17.31
N THR A 71 13.29 1.56 -18.14
CA THR A 71 13.86 1.23 -19.45
C THR A 71 15.06 0.27 -19.33
N LEU A 72 16.00 0.58 -18.44
CA LEU A 72 17.22 -0.21 -18.27
C LEU A 72 16.96 -1.58 -17.63
N ALA A 73 15.99 -1.67 -16.71
CA ALA A 73 15.60 -2.92 -16.07
C ALA A 73 14.85 -3.84 -17.04
N HIS A 74 13.90 -3.30 -17.82
CA HIS A 74 13.18 -4.04 -18.85
C HIS A 74 14.12 -4.62 -19.91
N ALA A 75 15.13 -3.86 -20.33
CA ALA A 75 16.17 -4.34 -21.27
C ALA A 75 16.95 -5.56 -20.74
N ARG A 76 16.94 -5.80 -19.42
CA ARG A 76 17.56 -6.96 -18.75
C ARG A 76 16.54 -8.00 -18.29
N GLY A 77 15.28 -7.88 -18.71
CA GLY A 77 14.21 -8.80 -18.34
C GLY A 77 13.78 -8.72 -16.86
N MET A 78 14.12 -7.65 -16.15
CA MET A 78 13.63 -7.37 -14.80
C MET A 78 12.31 -6.61 -14.86
N ARG A 79 11.43 -6.84 -13.89
CA ARG A 79 10.22 -6.03 -13.69
C ARG A 79 10.51 -4.83 -12.79
N VAL A 80 9.76 -3.74 -12.98
CA VAL A 80 9.77 -2.56 -12.12
C VAL A 80 8.39 -2.34 -11.51
N ILE A 81 8.35 -2.42 -10.19
CA ILE A 81 7.18 -2.06 -9.38
C ILE A 81 7.45 -0.68 -8.78
N ALA A 82 6.66 0.32 -9.14
CA ALA A 82 6.80 1.66 -8.60
C ALA A 82 6.26 1.72 -7.17
N TRP A 83 7.15 1.84 -6.21
CA TRP A 83 6.83 2.02 -4.80
C TRP A 83 6.42 3.48 -4.54
N ALA A 84 5.26 3.66 -3.92
CA ALA A 84 4.73 4.94 -3.48
C ALA A 84 4.46 4.94 -1.97
N SER A 85 5.04 5.90 -1.25
CA SER A 85 4.57 6.27 0.09
C SER A 85 3.21 6.95 -0.05
N VAL A 86 2.16 6.33 0.49
CA VAL A 86 0.78 6.81 0.26
C VAL A 86 0.39 7.89 1.27
N THR A 87 0.35 7.58 2.57
CA THR A 87 -0.11 8.56 3.59
C THR A 87 1.04 9.35 4.22
N GLY A 88 2.28 8.86 4.18
CA GLY A 88 3.47 9.60 4.63
C GLY A 88 3.96 10.60 3.58
N VAL A 89 3.85 11.90 3.84
CA VAL A 89 3.97 12.96 2.82
C VAL A 89 5.00 14.04 3.13
N GLY A 90 5.78 13.91 4.20
CA GLY A 90 6.78 14.93 4.51
C GLY A 90 7.71 14.56 5.65
N ASN A 91 8.78 15.32 5.76
CA ASN A 91 9.68 15.30 6.90
C ASN A 91 10.18 16.71 7.17
N THR A 92 10.05 17.17 8.41
CA THR A 92 10.33 18.56 8.77
C THR A 92 11.81 18.93 8.77
N ALA A 93 12.73 17.95 8.83
CA ALA A 93 14.17 18.21 8.72
C ALA A 93 14.69 18.21 7.27
N ALA A 94 13.91 17.65 6.33
CA ALA A 94 14.24 17.65 4.90
C ALA A 94 12.96 17.86 4.09
N PRO A 95 12.35 19.06 4.17
CA PRO A 95 11.12 19.36 3.47
C PRO A 95 11.37 19.52 1.97
N ASN A 96 10.39 19.13 1.15
CA ASN A 96 10.36 19.51 -0.25
C ASN A 96 10.05 21.02 -0.37
N THR A 97 10.85 21.74 -1.15
CA THR A 97 10.75 23.20 -1.31
C THR A 97 9.90 23.65 -2.49
N ASP A 98 9.39 22.72 -3.30
CA ASP A 98 8.52 23.02 -4.43
C ASP A 98 7.22 23.68 -3.94
N PRO A 99 6.82 24.84 -4.50
CA PRO A 99 5.58 25.53 -4.14
C PRO A 99 4.31 24.69 -4.36
N ALA A 100 4.33 23.72 -5.27
CA ALA A 100 3.21 22.82 -5.55
C ALA A 100 3.11 21.64 -4.56
N HIS A 101 4.05 21.50 -3.63
CA HIS A 101 4.02 20.42 -2.66
C HIS A 101 2.80 20.52 -1.74
N VAL A 102 2.12 19.39 -1.47
CA VAL A 102 0.83 19.34 -0.76
C VAL A 102 0.85 20.07 0.59
N LEU A 103 1.97 19.99 1.30
CA LEU A 103 2.14 20.63 2.61
C LEU A 103 2.21 22.17 2.54
N ARG A 104 2.40 22.78 1.37
CA ARG A 104 2.35 24.25 1.20
C ARG A 104 0.92 24.78 1.32
N ARG A 105 -0.06 24.00 0.86
CA ARG A 105 -1.48 24.38 0.87
C ARG A 105 -2.29 23.69 1.96
N HIS A 106 -1.87 22.49 2.36
CA HIS A 106 -2.62 21.61 3.24
C HIS A 106 -1.81 21.12 4.45
N GLY A 107 -0.71 21.81 4.77
CA GLY A 107 0.15 21.51 5.92
C GLY A 107 -0.45 21.94 7.26
N ALA A 108 0.39 21.98 8.30
CA ALA A 108 -0.03 22.24 9.68
C ALA A 108 -0.57 23.67 9.89
N GLU A 109 -0.01 24.64 9.15
CA GLU A 109 -0.35 26.06 9.23
C GLU A 109 -1.61 26.43 8.42
N ALA A 110 -2.17 25.49 7.66
CA ALA A 110 -3.32 25.73 6.78
C ALA A 110 -4.67 25.83 7.52
N GLY A 111 -4.69 25.81 8.85
CA GLY A 111 -5.92 25.86 9.66
C GLY A 111 -6.93 24.79 9.23
N ALA A 112 -8.16 25.19 8.94
CA ALA A 112 -9.23 24.29 8.48
C ALA A 112 -8.92 23.60 7.13
N ASN A 113 -7.99 24.13 6.33
CA ASN A 113 -7.56 23.53 5.07
C ASN A 113 -6.48 22.45 5.24
N SER A 114 -5.98 22.21 6.46
CA SER A 114 -4.99 21.18 6.76
C SER A 114 -5.50 19.78 6.45
N TRP A 115 -4.67 18.90 5.88
CA TRP A 115 -5.04 17.51 5.60
C TRP A 115 -4.31 16.51 6.50
N LEU A 116 -3.66 16.99 7.57
CA LEU A 116 -2.77 16.19 8.38
C LEU A 116 -3.53 15.28 9.36
N ALA A 117 -3.00 14.08 9.56
CA ALA A 117 -3.39 13.25 10.69
C ALA A 117 -2.95 13.92 12.00
N ARG A 118 -3.86 13.98 12.96
CA ARG A 118 -3.63 14.58 14.28
C ARG A 118 -3.86 13.60 15.41
N ARG A 119 -3.17 13.85 16.52
CA ARG A 119 -3.44 13.26 17.83
C ARG A 119 -4.54 14.04 18.57
N PRO A 120 -5.12 13.49 19.65
CA PRO A 120 -6.12 14.20 20.46
C PRO A 120 -5.65 15.55 21.00
N ASP A 121 -4.35 15.69 21.29
CA ASP A 121 -3.73 16.94 21.73
C ASP A 121 -3.46 17.94 20.60
N GLY A 122 -3.86 17.62 19.37
CA GLY A 122 -3.66 18.44 18.18
C GLY A 122 -2.27 18.33 17.53
N SER A 123 -1.32 17.62 18.16
CA SER A 123 -0.01 17.35 17.57
C SER A 123 -0.14 16.52 16.30
N TRP A 124 0.76 16.75 15.34
CA TRP A 124 0.64 16.22 13.97
C TRP A 124 1.92 15.54 13.47
N GLN A 125 3.03 15.64 14.21
CA GLN A 125 4.31 15.03 13.85
C GLN A 125 4.47 13.66 14.50
N GLU A 126 4.89 12.68 13.70
CA GLU A 126 5.45 11.42 14.19
C GLU A 126 6.98 11.54 14.13
N GLY A 127 7.60 11.93 15.24
CA GLY A 127 9.01 12.34 15.22
C GLY A 127 9.17 13.56 14.31
N ARG A 128 9.76 13.36 13.12
CA ARG A 128 9.88 14.41 12.09
C ARG A 128 8.98 14.19 10.89
N ASP A 129 8.31 13.04 10.80
CA ASP A 129 7.48 12.68 9.66
C ASP A 129 6.09 13.32 9.76
N THR A 130 5.53 13.64 8.58
CA THR A 130 4.22 14.26 8.40
C THR A 130 3.32 13.36 7.57
N TRP A 131 2.07 13.22 7.97
CA TRP A 131 1.15 12.24 7.41
C TRP A 131 -0.20 12.87 7.04
N LEU A 132 -0.73 12.51 5.87
CA LEU A 132 -2.11 12.82 5.50
C LEU A 132 -3.07 11.87 6.21
N ASP A 133 -4.25 12.38 6.56
CA ASP A 133 -5.31 11.58 7.15
C ASP A 133 -6.19 10.95 6.06
N ALA A 134 -6.19 9.61 5.96
CA ALA A 134 -7.05 8.87 5.02
C ALA A 134 -8.55 9.07 5.28
N GLY A 135 -8.93 9.55 6.47
CA GLY A 135 -10.30 9.93 6.81
C GLY A 135 -10.77 11.23 6.14
N ILE A 136 -9.86 12.07 5.62
CA ILE A 136 -10.17 13.32 4.93
C ILE A 136 -10.39 13.05 3.43
N PRO A 137 -11.60 13.29 2.86
CA PRO A 137 -11.93 12.96 1.48
C PRO A 137 -10.94 13.50 0.44
N ALA A 138 -10.57 14.78 0.55
CA ALA A 138 -9.67 15.44 -0.40
C ALA A 138 -8.23 14.90 -0.32
N ALA A 139 -7.80 14.47 0.87
CA ALA A 139 -6.49 13.84 1.04
C ALA A 139 -6.47 12.44 0.42
N ALA A 140 -7.53 11.65 0.62
CA ALA A 140 -7.71 10.34 -0.01
C ALA A 140 -7.75 10.44 -1.55
N GLU A 141 -8.43 11.44 -2.10
CA GLU A 141 -8.41 11.75 -3.54
C GLU A 141 -6.99 12.07 -4.03
N TYR A 142 -6.30 12.99 -3.37
CA TYR A 142 -4.94 13.38 -3.73
C TYR A 142 -3.99 12.19 -3.77
N MET A 143 -4.02 11.34 -2.73
CA MET A 143 -3.21 10.13 -2.64
C MET A 143 -3.56 9.12 -3.75
N THR A 144 -4.84 8.96 -4.06
CA THR A 144 -5.30 8.09 -5.15
C THR A 144 -4.77 8.59 -6.50
N GLN A 145 -4.94 9.87 -6.80
CA GLN A 145 -4.49 10.44 -8.08
C GLN A 145 -2.96 10.44 -8.21
N ALA A 146 -2.22 10.59 -7.11
CA ALA A 146 -0.77 10.48 -7.11
C ALA A 146 -0.32 9.11 -7.64
N VAL A 147 -0.87 8.02 -7.12
CA VAL A 147 -0.55 6.66 -7.60
C VAL A 147 -1.05 6.44 -9.03
N LEU A 148 -2.29 6.85 -9.35
CA LEU A 148 -2.83 6.69 -10.70
C LEU A 148 -2.05 7.46 -11.76
N SER A 149 -1.44 8.59 -11.41
CA SER A 149 -0.59 9.35 -12.33
C SER A 149 0.65 8.54 -12.75
N ILE A 150 1.23 7.73 -11.85
CA ILE A 150 2.30 6.79 -12.19
C ILE A 150 1.77 5.73 -13.15
N VAL A 151 0.59 5.17 -12.85
CA VAL A 151 -0.01 4.10 -13.65
C VAL A 151 -0.31 4.56 -15.08
N ARG A 152 -0.77 5.80 -15.27
CA ARG A 152 -1.09 6.37 -16.59
C ARG A 152 0.16 6.70 -17.39
N ASN A 153 1.20 7.20 -16.72
CA ASN A 153 2.29 7.87 -17.43
C ASN A 153 3.55 7.02 -17.58
N TYR A 154 3.70 5.91 -16.84
CA TYR A 154 4.91 5.07 -16.88
C TYR A 154 4.58 3.60 -17.19
N PRO A 155 5.40 2.93 -18.02
CA PRO A 155 5.25 1.52 -18.35
C PRO A 155 5.79 0.62 -17.22
N VAL A 156 5.48 0.94 -15.97
CA VAL A 156 5.84 0.10 -14.82
C VAL A 156 4.99 -1.16 -14.82
N ASP A 157 5.56 -2.28 -14.36
CA ASP A 157 4.86 -3.57 -14.26
C ASP A 157 3.86 -3.61 -13.11
N GLY A 158 4.01 -2.69 -12.16
CA GLY A 158 3.13 -2.58 -11.01
C GLY A 158 3.34 -1.34 -10.18
N VAL A 159 2.52 -1.21 -9.15
CA VAL A 159 2.69 -0.24 -8.07
C VAL A 159 2.77 -0.97 -6.74
N GLN A 160 3.51 -0.41 -5.78
CA GLN A 160 3.52 -0.88 -4.41
C GLN A 160 3.11 0.24 -3.45
N LEU A 161 2.08 -0.03 -2.66
CA LEU A 161 1.56 0.85 -1.64
C LEU A 161 2.37 0.65 -0.36
N ASP A 162 3.20 1.63 -0.02
CA ASP A 162 3.91 1.68 1.25
C ASP A 162 3.37 2.82 2.09
N ARG A 163 3.61 2.74 3.40
CA ARG A 163 3.01 3.63 4.38
C ARG A 163 1.50 3.77 4.15
N ILE A 164 0.83 2.73 3.64
CA ILE A 164 -0.62 2.69 3.50
C ILE A 164 -1.23 2.30 4.85
N ARG A 165 -1.13 3.23 5.80
CA ARG A 165 -1.39 3.04 7.22
C ARG A 165 -1.53 4.37 7.95
N TYR A 166 -1.95 4.31 9.21
CA TYR A 166 -1.73 5.43 10.14
C TYR A 166 -0.32 5.37 10.74
N PRO A 167 0.20 6.48 11.28
CA PRO A 167 1.47 6.48 11.99
C PRO A 167 1.42 5.58 13.23
N ASP A 168 2.58 5.19 13.74
CA ASP A 168 2.73 4.32 14.90
C ASP A 168 2.14 4.98 16.17
N GLY A 169 1.59 4.15 17.07
CA GLY A 169 1.14 4.55 18.40
C GLY A 169 -0.37 4.64 18.63
N ASP A 170 -1.22 4.25 17.67
CA ASP A 170 -2.70 4.15 17.78
C ASP A 170 -3.48 5.41 18.21
N VAL A 171 -2.84 6.57 18.27
CA VAL A 171 -3.45 7.81 18.79
C VAL A 171 -3.75 8.81 17.69
N TRP A 172 -3.99 8.36 16.46
CA TRP A 172 -4.14 9.23 15.29
C TRP A 172 -5.55 9.25 14.70
N GLY A 173 -5.81 10.24 13.84
CA GLY A 173 -7.08 10.43 13.12
C GLY A 173 -8.02 11.46 13.76
N TYR A 174 -7.49 12.30 14.66
CA TYR A 174 -8.29 13.22 15.47
C TYR A 174 -8.44 14.61 14.86
N ASP A 175 -8.24 14.77 13.55
CA ASP A 175 -8.57 16.03 12.88
C ASP A 175 -10.08 16.32 13.05
N PRO A 176 -10.49 17.57 13.33
CA PRO A 176 -11.90 17.91 13.52
C PRO A 176 -12.81 17.48 12.36
N LYS A 177 -12.31 17.49 11.11
CA LYS A 177 -13.08 17.03 9.94
C LYS A 177 -13.27 15.52 9.95
N THR A 178 -12.23 14.76 10.30
CA THR A 178 -12.30 13.31 10.43
C THR A 178 -13.31 12.93 11.53
N LEU A 179 -13.26 13.58 12.68
CA LEU A 179 -14.22 13.37 13.78
C LEU A 179 -15.66 13.75 13.38
N ALA A 180 -15.86 14.88 12.71
CA ALA A 180 -17.17 15.28 12.23
C ALA A 180 -17.76 14.25 11.26
N ARG A 181 -16.94 13.75 10.33
CA ARG A 181 -17.33 12.72 9.38
C ARG A 181 -17.68 11.40 10.08
N TYR A 182 -16.84 10.95 11.02
CA TYR A 182 -17.12 9.75 11.81
C TYR A 182 -18.48 9.84 12.52
N ARG A 183 -18.77 10.97 13.16
CA ARG A 183 -20.07 11.21 13.83
C ARG A 183 -21.23 11.19 12.84
N ALA A 184 -21.07 11.84 11.67
CA ALA A 184 -22.10 11.87 10.64
C ALA A 184 -22.38 10.49 10.01
N GLU A 185 -21.35 9.66 9.85
CA GLU A 185 -21.46 8.33 9.24
C GLU A 185 -21.93 7.24 10.21
N THR A 186 -21.68 7.40 11.51
CA THR A 186 -21.95 6.35 12.51
C THR A 186 -23.04 6.71 13.52
N GLY A 187 -23.49 7.98 13.55
CA GLY A 187 -24.42 8.49 14.57
C GLY A 187 -23.81 8.62 15.97
N ARG A 188 -22.52 8.34 16.14
CA ARG A 188 -21.80 8.47 17.42
C ARG A 188 -21.68 9.95 17.80
N THR A 189 -21.57 10.22 19.10
CA THR A 189 -21.41 11.57 19.66
C THR A 189 -20.08 11.71 20.39
N GLY A 190 -19.65 12.96 20.66
CA GLY A 190 -18.41 13.24 21.37
C GLY A 190 -17.13 12.93 20.58
N THR A 191 -16.01 12.80 21.31
CA THR A 191 -14.71 12.39 20.77
C THR A 191 -14.42 10.97 21.25
N PRO A 192 -14.17 10.00 20.35
CA PRO A 192 -13.92 8.62 20.73
C PRO A 192 -12.58 8.47 21.44
N ALA A 193 -12.52 7.61 22.46
CA ALA A 193 -11.23 7.22 23.06
C ALA A 193 -10.36 6.49 22.02
N PRO A 194 -9.02 6.57 22.09
CA PRO A 194 -8.14 5.81 21.18
C PRO A 194 -8.44 4.32 21.16
N SER A 195 -8.80 3.76 22.31
CA SER A 195 -9.15 2.35 22.49
C SER A 195 -10.58 1.97 22.05
N ASP A 196 -11.39 2.91 21.53
CA ASP A 196 -12.75 2.61 21.07
C ASP A 196 -12.68 1.69 19.82
N PRO A 197 -13.18 0.45 19.89
CA PRO A 197 -13.08 -0.49 18.78
C PRO A 197 -13.88 -0.06 17.55
N VAL A 198 -14.95 0.74 17.71
CA VAL A 198 -15.75 1.25 16.60
C VAL A 198 -15.01 2.36 15.87
N TRP A 199 -14.31 3.22 16.61
CA TRP A 199 -13.43 4.23 16.04
C TRP A 199 -12.25 3.61 15.27
N ALA A 200 -11.57 2.63 15.88
CA ALA A 200 -10.47 1.92 15.24
C ALA A 200 -10.93 1.18 13.97
N ALA A 201 -12.10 0.52 14.01
CA ALA A 201 -12.69 -0.14 12.85
C ALA A 201 -13.04 0.87 11.74
N TRP A 202 -13.63 2.02 12.09
CA TRP A 202 -13.96 3.06 11.11
C TRP A 202 -12.71 3.63 10.44
N LYS A 203 -11.64 3.95 11.20
CA LYS A 203 -10.37 4.43 10.63
C LYS A 203 -9.72 3.39 9.71
N ARG A 204 -9.68 2.13 10.13
CA ARG A 204 -9.18 1.00 9.32
C ARG A 204 -9.95 0.86 8.02
N GLN A 205 -11.27 1.04 8.05
CA GLN A 205 -12.09 1.05 6.84
C GLN A 205 -11.67 2.16 5.87
N GLN A 206 -11.23 3.32 6.35
CA GLN A 206 -10.74 4.40 5.48
C GLN A 206 -9.45 3.99 4.75
N VAL A 207 -8.52 3.33 5.45
CA VAL A 207 -7.31 2.76 4.83
C VAL A 207 -7.68 1.71 3.79
N THR A 208 -8.58 0.77 4.12
CA THR A 208 -9.05 -0.26 3.18
C THR A 208 -9.76 0.33 1.97
N ASN A 209 -10.56 1.39 2.15
CA ASN A 209 -11.22 2.11 1.06
C ASN A 209 -10.21 2.78 0.12
N LEU A 210 -9.15 3.38 0.68
CA LEU A 210 -8.07 3.96 -0.12
C LEU A 210 -7.33 2.90 -0.94
N VAL A 211 -6.97 1.75 -0.33
CA VAL A 211 -6.40 0.61 -1.05
C VAL A 211 -7.35 0.16 -2.17
N ARG A 212 -8.63 -0.07 -1.85
CA ARG A 212 -9.64 -0.51 -2.81
C ARG A 212 -9.73 0.41 -4.01
N ARG A 213 -9.81 1.72 -3.77
CA ARG A 213 -9.94 2.71 -4.83
C ARG A 213 -8.70 2.74 -5.72
N ILE A 214 -7.51 2.78 -5.13
CA ILE A 214 -6.25 2.72 -5.88
C ILE A 214 -6.19 1.45 -6.74
N THR A 215 -6.51 0.29 -6.18
CA THR A 215 -6.47 -0.99 -6.90
C THR A 215 -7.43 -1.03 -8.07
N LEU A 216 -8.72 -0.74 -7.83
CA LEU A 216 -9.75 -0.85 -8.85
C LEU A 216 -9.55 0.17 -9.97
N GLU A 217 -9.17 1.40 -9.64
CA GLU A 217 -8.88 2.41 -10.66
C GLU A 217 -7.59 2.09 -11.44
N SER A 218 -6.55 1.57 -10.79
CA SER A 218 -5.33 1.16 -11.47
C SER A 218 -5.58 0.00 -12.43
N LYS A 219 -6.35 -1.00 -12.00
CA LYS A 219 -6.71 -2.17 -12.80
C LYS A 219 -7.73 -1.85 -13.91
N ALA A 220 -8.57 -0.83 -13.73
CA ALA A 220 -9.43 -0.32 -14.79
C ALA A 220 -8.60 0.33 -15.92
N LEU A 221 -7.47 0.97 -15.58
CA LEU A 221 -6.54 1.54 -16.55
C LEU A 221 -5.65 0.47 -17.20
N ARG A 222 -5.13 -0.47 -16.41
CA ARG A 222 -4.22 -1.53 -16.84
C ARG A 222 -4.55 -2.83 -16.10
N PRO A 223 -5.39 -3.72 -16.66
CA PRO A 223 -5.82 -4.96 -16.01
C PRO A 223 -4.68 -5.88 -15.55
N ASP A 224 -3.53 -5.82 -16.25
CA ASP A 224 -2.38 -6.69 -16.05
C ASP A 224 -1.36 -6.11 -15.07
N LEU A 225 -1.61 -4.90 -14.57
CA LEU A 225 -0.75 -4.23 -13.59
C LEU A 225 -0.72 -5.01 -12.28
N TRP A 226 0.46 -5.25 -11.72
CA TRP A 226 0.58 -5.74 -10.34
C TRP A 226 0.25 -4.64 -9.33
N VAL A 227 -0.64 -4.91 -8.39
CA VAL A 227 -0.86 -4.05 -7.22
C VAL A 227 -0.30 -4.72 -5.99
N SER A 228 0.74 -4.15 -5.41
CA SER A 228 1.43 -4.67 -4.23
C SER A 228 1.24 -3.74 -3.02
N ALA A 229 1.46 -4.26 -1.82
CA ALA A 229 1.63 -3.44 -0.62
C ALA A 229 2.87 -3.88 0.17
N ALA A 230 3.52 -2.91 0.82
CA ALA A 230 4.50 -3.15 1.87
C ALA A 230 3.76 -3.14 3.22
N THR A 231 3.69 -4.29 3.90
CA THR A 231 2.82 -4.46 5.08
C THR A 231 3.59 -4.77 6.34
N ILE A 232 3.15 -4.19 7.45
CA ILE A 232 3.78 -4.31 8.75
C ILE A 232 3.61 -5.74 9.34
N THR A 233 4.63 -6.19 10.05
CA THR A 233 4.66 -7.46 10.80
C THR A 233 5.31 -7.24 12.18
N TYR A 234 4.71 -6.38 12.99
CA TYR A 234 5.29 -6.04 14.30
C TYR A 234 5.18 -7.20 15.29
N GLN A 235 6.27 -7.38 16.06
CA GLN A 235 6.35 -8.32 17.18
C GLN A 235 5.93 -9.76 16.78
N THR A 236 5.31 -10.48 17.71
CA THR A 236 4.93 -11.89 17.59
C THR A 236 3.91 -12.11 16.49
N ALA A 237 4.18 -13.10 15.63
CA ALA A 237 3.26 -13.54 14.60
C ALA A 237 2.08 -14.35 15.17
N PRO A 238 0.88 -14.22 14.59
CA PRO A 238 -0.19 -15.19 14.78
C PRO A 238 0.22 -16.59 14.31
N ARG A 239 -0.46 -17.62 14.81
CA ARG A 239 -0.36 -18.97 14.22
C ARG A 239 -0.99 -18.97 12.82
N ALA A 240 -0.53 -19.87 11.96
CA ALA A 240 -1.12 -20.07 10.64
C ALA A 240 -2.66 -20.22 10.72
N GLY A 241 -3.38 -19.46 9.90
CA GLY A 241 -4.84 -19.42 9.84
C GLY A 241 -5.53 -18.60 10.93
N ASP A 242 -4.82 -18.14 11.96
CA ASP A 242 -5.45 -17.47 13.11
C ASP A 242 -5.68 -15.97 12.87
N LEU A 243 -6.74 -15.66 12.10
CA LEU A 243 -7.20 -14.30 11.85
C LEU A 243 -7.66 -13.58 13.14
N THR A 244 -8.10 -14.31 14.15
CA THR A 244 -8.51 -13.73 15.44
C THR A 244 -7.31 -13.19 16.20
N ALA A 245 -6.22 -13.96 16.25
CA ALA A 245 -4.96 -13.49 16.82
C ALA A 245 -4.36 -12.35 16.00
N PHE A 246 -4.46 -12.38 14.67
CA PHE A 246 -4.02 -11.26 13.82
C PHE A 246 -4.66 -9.92 14.23
N ARG A 247 -5.97 -9.93 14.51
CA ARG A 247 -6.72 -8.74 14.94
C ARG A 247 -6.28 -8.18 16.30
N ARG A 248 -5.45 -8.91 17.05
CA ARG A 248 -4.86 -8.47 18.33
C ARG A 248 -3.42 -7.98 18.19
N THR A 249 -2.84 -8.06 16.99
CA THR A 249 -1.47 -7.58 16.73
C THR A 249 -1.43 -6.06 16.58
N ARG A 250 -0.26 -5.46 16.82
CA ARG A 250 -0.01 -4.03 16.55
C ARG A 250 -0.12 -3.66 15.08
N THR A 251 0.04 -4.63 14.18
CA THR A 251 -0.20 -4.45 12.74
C THR A 251 -1.66 -4.08 12.47
N TYR A 252 -2.58 -4.79 13.13
CA TYR A 252 -3.99 -4.49 13.08
C TYR A 252 -4.31 -3.28 13.97
N GLY A 253 -4.04 -3.33 15.28
CA GLY A 253 -4.40 -2.26 16.22
C GLY A 253 -3.77 -0.90 15.91
N ASP A 254 -2.45 -0.80 16.00
CA ASP A 254 -1.77 0.49 16.04
C ASP A 254 -1.72 1.22 14.69
N VAL A 255 -1.42 0.48 13.61
CA VAL A 255 -1.17 1.08 12.28
C VAL A 255 -2.33 0.87 11.31
N LEU A 256 -3.37 0.14 11.75
CA LEU A 256 -4.62 -0.01 11.02
C LEU A 256 -4.49 -0.69 9.65
N GLN A 257 -3.54 -1.63 9.50
CA GLN A 257 -3.40 -2.44 8.29
C GLN A 257 -4.15 -3.76 8.41
N ASP A 258 -5.14 -3.98 7.55
CA ASP A 258 -5.86 -5.25 7.43
C ASP A 258 -5.49 -5.96 6.13
N TRP A 259 -4.18 -6.20 5.97
CA TRP A 259 -3.66 -6.81 4.76
C TRP A 259 -4.17 -8.24 4.48
N PRO A 260 -4.57 -9.08 5.47
CA PRO A 260 -5.22 -10.35 5.16
C PRO A 260 -6.55 -10.12 4.43
N GLU A 261 -7.35 -9.15 4.86
CA GLU A 261 -8.58 -8.77 4.16
C GLU A 261 -8.27 -8.21 2.77
N TRP A 262 -7.22 -7.40 2.62
CA TRP A 262 -6.84 -6.87 1.30
C TRP A 262 -6.45 -7.98 0.32
N MET A 263 -5.72 -9.02 0.77
CA MET A 263 -5.44 -10.20 -0.06
C MET A 263 -6.71 -10.98 -0.38
N ARG A 264 -7.53 -11.29 0.64
CA ARG A 264 -8.77 -12.06 0.51
C ARG A 264 -9.77 -11.42 -0.46
N ALA A 265 -9.91 -10.10 -0.40
CA ALA A 265 -10.83 -9.33 -1.24
C ALA A 265 -10.25 -9.00 -2.64
N GLY A 266 -9.02 -9.44 -2.94
CA GLY A 266 -8.35 -9.17 -4.22
C GLY A 266 -7.91 -7.71 -4.40
N LEU A 267 -7.74 -6.97 -3.30
CA LEU A 267 -7.30 -5.58 -3.32
C LEU A 267 -5.78 -5.44 -3.45
N ILE A 268 -5.01 -6.49 -3.16
CA ILE A 268 -3.60 -6.58 -3.50
C ILE A 268 -3.28 -7.93 -4.13
N ASP A 269 -2.46 -7.92 -5.17
CA ASP A 269 -1.97 -9.07 -5.91
C ASP A 269 -0.73 -9.68 -5.26
N LEU A 270 0.12 -8.83 -4.67
CA LEU A 270 1.38 -9.21 -4.05
C LEU A 270 1.55 -8.52 -2.70
N ASN A 271 1.53 -9.30 -1.62
CA ASN A 271 1.88 -8.81 -0.31
C ASN A 271 3.39 -8.97 -0.05
N VAL A 272 4.12 -7.86 0.13
CA VAL A 272 5.52 -7.90 0.54
C VAL A 272 5.62 -7.49 2.00
N LEU A 273 5.87 -8.46 2.87
CA LEU A 273 5.93 -8.22 4.31
C LEU A 273 7.16 -7.38 4.64
N MET A 274 7.04 -6.32 5.43
CA MET A 274 8.16 -5.64 6.08
C MET A 274 8.64 -6.49 7.28
N ASN A 275 9.09 -7.71 7.00
CA ASN A 275 9.50 -8.70 8.00
C ASN A 275 10.93 -8.43 8.50
N TYR A 276 11.10 -7.24 9.07
CA TYR A 276 12.39 -6.68 9.47
C TYR A 276 12.83 -7.26 10.82
N LYS A 277 13.34 -8.48 10.77
CA LYS A 277 13.76 -9.27 11.94
C LYS A 277 15.26 -9.55 11.91
N ARG A 278 15.85 -9.66 13.09
CA ARG A 278 17.25 -10.04 13.30
C ARG A 278 17.31 -11.46 13.83
N ASP A 279 17.88 -12.39 13.07
CA ASP A 279 17.97 -13.79 13.53
C ASP A 279 18.92 -13.94 14.73
N GLY A 280 19.84 -12.99 14.94
CA GLY A 280 20.67 -12.92 16.15
C GLY A 280 19.89 -12.63 17.44
N GLN A 281 18.58 -12.33 17.33
CA GLN A 281 17.68 -12.18 18.47
C GLN A 281 16.66 -13.34 18.45
N PRO A 282 16.66 -14.25 19.44
CA PRO A 282 15.87 -15.49 19.39
C PRO A 282 14.39 -15.28 19.07
N ASP A 283 13.75 -14.31 19.73
CA ASP A 283 12.33 -14.00 19.50
C ASP A 283 12.08 -13.55 18.06
N GLN A 284 12.96 -12.71 17.51
CA GLN A 284 12.78 -12.17 16.15
C GLN A 284 13.00 -13.24 15.08
N ALA A 285 13.91 -14.18 15.30
CA ALA A 285 14.06 -15.34 14.41
C ALA A 285 12.74 -16.14 14.33
N GLN A 286 12.13 -16.43 15.48
CA GLN A 286 10.83 -17.11 15.53
C GLN A 286 9.71 -16.28 14.90
N TRP A 287 9.69 -14.96 15.15
CA TRP A 287 8.69 -14.09 14.54
C TRP A 287 8.83 -14.02 13.03
N PHE A 288 10.05 -14.07 12.49
CA PHE A 288 10.29 -14.05 11.05
C PHE A 288 9.58 -15.23 10.37
N ASP A 289 9.86 -16.44 10.84
CA ASP A 289 9.27 -17.66 10.27
C ASP A 289 7.77 -17.75 10.56
N GLY A 290 7.32 -17.31 11.74
CA GLY A 290 5.90 -17.26 12.10
C GLY A 290 5.08 -16.33 11.19
N TRP A 291 5.58 -15.14 10.88
CA TRP A 291 4.89 -14.20 9.98
C TRP A 291 4.84 -14.71 8.54
N ASN A 292 5.90 -15.38 8.08
CA ASN A 292 5.92 -16.04 6.78
C ASN A 292 4.86 -17.15 6.70
N ALA A 293 4.79 -18.02 7.71
CA ALA A 293 3.80 -19.08 7.79
C ALA A 293 2.36 -18.53 7.86
N PHE A 294 2.13 -17.50 8.67
CA PHE A 294 0.83 -16.84 8.75
C PHE A 294 0.40 -16.24 7.40
N ALA A 295 1.25 -15.46 6.75
CA ALA A 295 0.91 -14.83 5.47
C ALA A 295 0.63 -15.86 4.36
N LEU A 296 1.39 -16.95 4.31
CA LEU A 296 1.11 -18.07 3.39
C LEU A 296 -0.25 -18.73 3.64
N SER A 297 -0.65 -18.86 4.90
CA SER A 297 -1.89 -19.53 5.29
C SER A 297 -3.18 -18.75 4.97
N VAL A 298 -3.07 -17.44 4.71
CA VAL A 298 -4.23 -16.55 4.48
C VAL A 298 -4.25 -15.93 3.08
N ARG A 299 -3.46 -16.48 2.14
CA ARG A 299 -3.33 -15.96 0.77
C ARG A 299 -4.41 -16.43 -0.21
N ASP A 300 -5.11 -17.51 0.15
CA ASP A 300 -6.14 -18.13 -0.70
C ASP A 300 -7.40 -17.27 -0.68
N ARG A 301 -7.98 -17.02 -1.85
CA ARG A 301 -9.16 -16.18 -2.02
C ARG A 301 -10.41 -17.05 -2.20
N PRO A 302 -11.59 -16.57 -1.75
CA PRO A 302 -12.85 -17.28 -1.96
C PRO A 302 -13.19 -17.55 -3.43
N ASP A 303 -12.63 -16.73 -4.34
CA ASP A 303 -12.88 -16.80 -5.77
C ASP A 303 -11.92 -17.75 -6.52
N GLY A 304 -11.15 -18.56 -5.78
CA GLY A 304 -10.22 -19.58 -6.28
C GLY A 304 -8.82 -19.05 -6.64
N ALA A 305 -8.63 -17.73 -6.65
CA ALA A 305 -7.32 -17.12 -6.88
C ALA A 305 -6.46 -17.11 -5.61
N ARG A 306 -5.18 -16.74 -5.76
CA ARG A 306 -4.23 -16.59 -4.65
C ARG A 306 -3.49 -15.27 -4.77
N ALA A 307 -3.33 -14.56 -3.65
CA ALA A 307 -2.37 -13.48 -3.58
C ALA A 307 -0.94 -14.06 -3.54
N ALA A 308 -0.02 -13.45 -4.28
CA ALA A 308 1.39 -13.74 -4.12
C ALA A 308 1.88 -13.15 -2.79
N VAL A 309 2.86 -13.79 -2.16
CA VAL A 309 3.46 -13.31 -0.90
C VAL A 309 4.97 -13.35 -1.03
N ALA A 310 5.64 -12.31 -0.56
CA ALA A 310 7.09 -12.25 -0.45
C ALA A 310 7.54 -11.80 0.94
N ALA A 311 8.63 -12.37 1.43
CA ALA A 311 9.28 -11.91 2.65
C ALA A 311 10.23 -10.75 2.34
N GLY A 312 9.93 -9.58 2.87
CA GLY A 312 10.81 -8.41 2.85
C GLY A 312 11.78 -8.43 4.03
N THR A 313 13.06 -8.68 3.77
CA THR A 313 14.10 -8.82 4.81
C THR A 313 14.87 -7.53 5.00
N ALA A 314 15.10 -7.12 6.25
CA ALA A 314 15.95 -5.97 6.58
C ALA A 314 17.44 -6.34 6.52
N MET A 315 18.04 -6.30 5.34
CA MET A 315 19.48 -6.53 5.14
C MET A 315 20.32 -5.53 5.95
N TYR A 316 19.88 -4.27 6.07
CA TYR A 316 20.54 -3.23 6.86
C TYR A 316 20.63 -3.53 8.38
N LEU A 317 19.87 -4.51 8.88
CA LEU A 317 19.90 -4.94 10.28
C LEU A 317 20.68 -6.24 10.49
N ASN A 318 21.17 -6.87 9.43
CA ASN A 318 21.67 -8.23 9.46
C ASN A 318 23.04 -8.34 8.77
N ASP A 319 23.81 -9.35 9.19
CA ASP A 319 24.97 -9.78 8.43
C ASP A 319 24.55 -10.47 7.13
N PRO A 320 25.41 -10.51 6.09
CA PRO A 320 25.10 -11.16 4.82
C PRO A 320 24.60 -12.60 4.99
N ALA A 321 25.25 -13.40 5.84
CA ALA A 321 24.88 -14.80 6.06
C ALA A 321 23.45 -14.96 6.61
N VAL A 322 23.03 -14.06 7.52
CA VAL A 322 21.65 -14.04 8.05
C VAL A 322 20.66 -13.65 6.97
N THR A 323 20.96 -12.62 6.18
CA THR A 323 20.13 -12.22 5.03
C THR A 323 19.94 -13.39 4.06
N ALA A 324 21.02 -14.12 3.77
CA ALA A 324 20.98 -15.28 2.89
C ALA A 324 20.15 -16.43 3.48
N ALA A 325 20.28 -16.69 4.78
CA ALA A 325 19.48 -17.70 5.47
C ALA A 325 17.99 -17.35 5.46
N GLN A 326 17.61 -16.10 5.77
CA GLN A 326 16.22 -15.62 5.71
C GLN A 326 15.66 -15.72 4.28
N ALA A 327 16.45 -15.34 3.28
CA ALA A 327 16.06 -15.49 1.88
C ALA A 327 15.80 -16.96 1.52
N ARG A 328 16.70 -17.86 1.92
CA ARG A 328 16.57 -19.30 1.67
C ARG A 328 15.30 -19.88 2.32
N ARG A 329 15.09 -19.62 3.61
CA ARG A 329 13.89 -20.11 4.33
C ARG A 329 12.60 -19.60 3.72
N SER A 330 12.54 -18.33 3.32
CA SER A 330 11.37 -17.73 2.67
C SER A 330 11.06 -18.38 1.32
N VAL A 331 12.10 -18.65 0.53
CA VAL A 331 11.94 -19.23 -0.80
C VAL A 331 11.54 -20.70 -0.74
N GLN A 332 12.09 -21.45 0.21
CA GLN A 332 11.78 -22.87 0.41
C GLN A 332 10.31 -23.11 0.78
N THR A 333 9.63 -22.13 1.38
CA THR A 333 8.18 -22.21 1.67
C THR A 333 7.31 -21.80 0.48
N GLY A 334 7.91 -21.46 -0.67
CA GLY A 334 7.22 -21.02 -1.88
C GLY A 334 6.89 -19.53 -1.93
N MET A 335 7.48 -18.70 -1.05
CA MET A 335 7.34 -17.24 -1.12
C MET A 335 8.35 -16.60 -2.08
N GLY A 336 8.06 -15.37 -2.49
CA GLY A 336 9.08 -14.46 -2.99
C GLY A 336 10.03 -13.99 -1.86
N TRP A 337 11.12 -13.36 -2.26
CA TRP A 337 12.03 -12.67 -1.34
C TRP A 337 12.36 -11.28 -1.86
N VAL A 338 12.37 -10.29 -0.98
CA VAL A 338 12.73 -8.90 -1.28
C VAL A 338 13.72 -8.36 -0.25
N GLY A 339 14.88 -7.90 -0.69
CA GLY A 339 15.89 -7.30 0.20
C GLY A 339 15.66 -5.80 0.43
N TYR A 340 15.53 -5.36 1.69
CA TYR A 340 15.57 -3.96 2.10
C TYR A 340 16.89 -3.61 2.82
N SER A 341 17.66 -2.59 2.43
CA SER A 341 17.53 -1.77 1.24
C SER A 341 18.79 -1.86 0.39
N TYR A 342 18.65 -1.60 -0.91
CA TYR A 342 19.77 -1.58 -1.85
C TYR A 342 20.91 -0.64 -1.41
N ARG A 343 20.56 0.55 -0.89
CA ARG A 343 21.53 1.56 -0.44
C ARG A 343 22.33 1.12 0.79
N THR A 344 21.71 0.36 1.68
CA THR A 344 22.30 -0.11 2.93
C THR A 344 22.16 -1.62 3.05
N PRO A 345 22.94 -2.39 2.28
CA PRO A 345 22.73 -3.82 2.08
C PRO A 345 23.15 -4.68 3.28
N THR A 346 23.77 -4.13 4.32
CA THR A 346 24.24 -4.88 5.49
C THR A 346 24.19 -4.02 6.76
N ALA A 347 24.23 -4.67 7.92
CA ALA A 347 24.49 -4.00 9.20
C ALA A 347 25.85 -3.29 9.24
N GLY A 348 26.85 -3.78 8.49
CA GLY A 348 28.16 -3.14 8.34
C GLY A 348 28.06 -1.78 7.67
N VAL A 349 27.33 -1.67 6.56
CA VAL A 349 27.08 -0.40 5.86
C VAL A 349 26.25 0.54 6.74
N TYR A 350 25.22 0.02 7.42
CA TYR A 350 24.40 0.83 8.34
C TYR A 350 25.23 1.43 9.47
N GLY A 351 26.14 0.63 10.04
CA GLY A 351 27.08 1.05 11.08
C GLY A 351 28.33 1.78 10.56
N GLN A 352 28.38 2.17 9.28
CA GLN A 352 29.49 2.88 8.64
C GLN A 352 30.84 2.16 8.74
N ARG A 353 30.84 0.82 8.83
CA ARG A 353 32.05 -0.02 8.89
C ARG A 353 32.52 -0.48 7.52
N GLU A 354 31.67 -0.40 6.50
CA GLU A 354 32.00 -0.71 5.11
C GLU A 354 31.19 0.18 4.15
N SER A 355 31.67 0.29 2.90
CA SER A 355 30.95 0.98 1.83
C SER A 355 29.77 0.17 1.30
N THR A 356 28.78 0.84 0.70
CA THR A 356 27.65 0.17 0.01
C THR A 356 28.13 -0.85 -1.02
N ALA A 357 29.20 -0.56 -1.77
CA ALA A 357 29.75 -1.48 -2.76
C ALA A 357 30.33 -2.76 -2.12
N GLN A 358 31.02 -2.65 -0.99
CA GLN A 358 31.51 -3.80 -0.23
C GLN A 358 30.35 -4.64 0.30
N GLY A 359 29.34 -4.00 0.91
CA GLY A 359 28.16 -4.69 1.42
C GLY A 359 27.36 -5.40 0.33
N LEU A 360 27.14 -4.77 -0.83
CA LEU A 360 26.46 -5.39 -1.98
C LEU A 360 27.23 -6.60 -2.48
N LYS A 361 28.57 -6.51 -2.59
CA LYS A 361 29.43 -7.63 -2.99
C LYS A 361 29.32 -8.79 -1.99
N ALA A 362 29.32 -8.50 -0.69
CA ALA A 362 29.20 -9.52 0.35
C ALA A 362 27.84 -10.22 0.30
N VAL A 363 26.75 -9.46 0.15
CA VAL A 363 25.38 -9.99 0.02
C VAL A 363 25.20 -10.80 -1.25
N GLN A 364 25.73 -10.32 -2.38
CA GLN A 364 25.73 -11.05 -3.64
C GLN A 364 26.39 -12.42 -3.45
N ALA A 365 27.61 -12.46 -2.91
CA ALA A 365 28.40 -13.69 -2.77
C ALA A 365 27.66 -14.78 -1.99
N VAL A 366 26.96 -14.41 -0.91
CA VAL A 366 26.21 -15.38 -0.09
C VAL A 366 24.85 -15.75 -0.68
N LEU A 367 24.18 -14.85 -1.41
CA LEU A 367 22.88 -15.14 -2.01
C LEU A 367 22.97 -15.95 -3.31
N SER A 368 24.10 -15.86 -4.00
CA SER A 368 24.39 -16.59 -5.24
C SER A 368 25.24 -17.85 -5.03
N ALA A 369 25.57 -18.20 -3.79
CA ALA A 369 26.30 -19.43 -3.50
C ALA A 369 25.47 -20.68 -3.89
N PRO A 370 26.09 -21.85 -4.11
CA PRO A 370 25.37 -23.07 -4.44
C PRO A 370 24.24 -23.38 -3.43
N GLY A 371 23.05 -23.70 -3.93
CA GLY A 371 21.86 -23.96 -3.13
C GLY A 371 21.16 -22.72 -2.57
N MET A 372 21.61 -21.51 -2.92
CA MET A 372 21.04 -20.26 -2.44
C MET A 372 20.05 -19.64 -3.46
N PRO A 373 19.12 -18.79 -2.99
CA PRO A 373 17.98 -18.34 -3.80
C PRO A 373 18.31 -17.58 -5.08
N LEU A 374 19.53 -17.07 -5.23
CA LEU A 374 20.02 -16.33 -6.38
C LEU A 374 21.20 -17.04 -7.07
N GLU A 375 21.41 -18.35 -6.83
CA GLU A 375 22.46 -19.14 -7.52
C GLU A 375 22.38 -18.99 -9.05
N ARG A 376 21.15 -18.92 -9.57
CA ARG A 376 20.88 -18.76 -11.00
C ARG A 376 19.88 -17.63 -11.23
N PRO A 377 20.10 -16.77 -12.25
CA PRO A 377 19.11 -15.79 -12.64
C PRO A 377 17.77 -16.47 -12.96
N LEU A 378 16.68 -15.96 -12.38
CA LEU A 378 15.33 -16.42 -12.66
C LEU A 378 14.57 -15.29 -13.33
N ARG A 379 13.83 -15.56 -14.41
CA ARG A 379 12.84 -14.59 -14.89
C ARG A 379 11.57 -14.72 -14.07
N TRP A 380 10.93 -13.59 -13.76
CA TRP A 380 9.60 -13.61 -13.16
C TRP A 380 8.54 -13.59 -14.26
N THR A 381 7.97 -14.77 -14.55
CA THR A 381 7.03 -14.98 -15.65
C THR A 381 5.56 -14.95 -15.20
N ASP A 382 5.28 -14.95 -13.89
CA ASP A 382 3.90 -14.97 -13.39
C ASP A 382 3.13 -13.73 -13.86
N GLU A 383 1.90 -13.91 -14.32
CA GLU A 383 0.98 -12.79 -14.58
C GLU A 383 0.34 -12.30 -13.29
N ALA A 384 -0.08 -11.02 -13.27
CA ALA A 384 -0.88 -10.52 -12.16
C ALA A 384 -2.18 -11.36 -12.06
N PRO A 385 -2.66 -11.69 -10.85
CA PRO A 385 -3.95 -12.33 -10.67
C PRO A 385 -5.05 -11.60 -11.45
N THR A 386 -5.88 -12.39 -12.12
CA THR A 386 -7.02 -11.86 -12.86
C THR A 386 -7.97 -11.17 -11.90
N VAL A 387 -8.21 -9.89 -12.15
CA VAL A 387 -9.24 -9.12 -11.45
C VAL A 387 -10.56 -9.31 -12.19
N ARG A 388 -11.64 -9.53 -11.44
CA ARG A 388 -13.02 -9.53 -11.94
C ARG A 388 -13.75 -8.47 -11.14
N GLY A 389 -13.52 -7.24 -11.58
CA GLY A 389 -13.79 -6.07 -10.77
C GLY A 389 -15.00 -5.29 -11.24
N LEU A 390 -15.57 -4.57 -10.28
CA LEU A 390 -16.56 -3.52 -10.49
C LEU A 390 -16.21 -2.36 -9.59
N LEU A 391 -16.26 -1.14 -10.12
CA LEU A 391 -16.28 0.07 -9.32
C LEU A 391 -17.40 1.00 -9.73
N GLY A 392 -17.88 1.80 -8.79
CA GLY A 392 -18.87 2.83 -9.03
C GLY A 392 -18.80 3.91 -7.97
N ARG A 393 -19.66 4.91 -8.11
CA ARG A 393 -19.75 6.02 -7.17
C ARG A 393 -21.19 6.35 -6.88
N VAL A 394 -21.53 6.52 -5.61
CA VAL A 394 -22.83 7.00 -5.15
C VAL A 394 -22.78 8.53 -5.02
N THR A 395 -23.80 9.21 -5.53
CA THR A 395 -23.92 10.68 -5.46
C THR A 395 -25.30 11.09 -4.95
N GLY A 396 -25.48 12.37 -4.57
CA GLY A 396 -26.76 12.92 -4.13
C GLY A 396 -27.12 12.70 -2.66
N ALA A 397 -26.41 11.81 -1.95
CA ALA A 397 -26.55 11.65 -0.51
C ALA A 397 -25.84 12.76 0.28
N VAL A 398 -26.44 13.18 1.39
CA VAL A 398 -25.82 14.14 2.33
C VAL A 398 -24.57 13.53 2.97
N THR A 399 -24.67 12.27 3.37
CA THR A 399 -23.56 11.46 3.86
C THR A 399 -23.31 10.33 2.85
N PRO A 400 -22.41 10.51 1.87
CA PRO A 400 -22.17 9.52 0.83
C PRO A 400 -21.35 8.33 1.32
N GLY A 401 -20.52 8.51 2.35
CA GLY A 401 -19.67 7.46 2.91
C GLY A 401 -20.37 6.53 3.88
N HIS A 402 -19.72 5.39 4.15
CA HIS A 402 -20.18 4.37 5.10
C HIS A 402 -21.54 3.74 4.73
N ARG A 403 -21.90 3.71 3.43
CA ARG A 403 -23.10 3.04 2.94
C ARG A 403 -22.78 1.63 2.49
N THR A 404 -23.59 0.68 2.93
CA THR A 404 -23.50 -0.71 2.47
C THR A 404 -23.88 -0.82 1.01
N VAL A 405 -22.98 -1.44 0.24
CA VAL A 405 -23.19 -1.79 -1.16
C VAL A 405 -23.04 -3.29 -1.32
N GLN A 406 -24.05 -3.94 -1.88
CA GLN A 406 -24.06 -5.38 -2.10
C GLN A 406 -23.96 -5.70 -3.59
N ALA A 407 -23.14 -6.69 -3.94
CA ALA A 407 -23.15 -7.33 -5.24
C ALA A 407 -23.93 -8.63 -5.16
N VAL A 408 -24.90 -8.81 -6.05
CA VAL A 408 -25.85 -9.94 -6.06
C VAL A 408 -25.78 -10.66 -7.40
N GLN A 409 -25.62 -11.98 -7.38
CA GLN A 409 -25.66 -12.85 -8.56
C GLN A 409 -26.55 -14.05 -8.26
N GLY A 410 -27.41 -14.44 -9.21
CA GLY A 410 -28.35 -15.56 -9.01
C GLY A 410 -29.28 -15.39 -7.79
N GLY A 411 -29.56 -14.15 -7.38
CA GLY A 411 -30.37 -13.85 -6.19
C GLY A 411 -29.62 -13.90 -4.85
N GLN A 412 -28.32 -14.25 -4.84
CA GLN A 412 -27.50 -14.32 -3.62
C GLN A 412 -26.51 -13.15 -3.55
N VAL A 413 -26.31 -12.60 -2.35
CA VAL A 413 -25.25 -11.62 -2.10
C VAL A 413 -23.90 -12.36 -2.17
N VAL A 414 -23.10 -12.03 -3.17
CA VAL A 414 -21.77 -12.64 -3.39
C VAL A 414 -20.64 -11.80 -2.80
N ALA A 415 -20.86 -10.51 -2.60
CA ALA A 415 -19.92 -9.63 -1.92
C ALA A 415 -20.62 -8.40 -1.33
N GLU A 416 -20.01 -7.81 -0.30
CA GLU A 416 -20.46 -6.58 0.33
C GLU A 416 -19.26 -5.64 0.55
N THR A 417 -19.50 -4.34 0.43
CA THR A 417 -18.50 -3.31 0.75
C THR A 417 -19.17 -2.04 1.29
N LEU A 418 -18.36 -1.08 1.69
CA LEU A 418 -18.81 0.24 2.13
C LEU A 418 -18.33 1.32 1.17
N THR A 419 -19.15 2.33 0.92
CA THR A 419 -18.72 3.53 0.21
C THR A 419 -17.65 4.30 0.99
N ASP A 420 -16.72 4.92 0.27
CA ASP A 420 -15.79 5.90 0.81
C ASP A 420 -16.43 7.28 1.00
N ALA A 421 -15.65 8.23 1.53
CA ALA A 421 -16.08 9.59 1.81
C ALA A 421 -16.66 10.37 0.62
N LEU A 422 -16.33 9.95 -0.60
CA LEU A 422 -16.75 10.56 -1.85
C LEU A 422 -17.81 9.73 -2.56
N GLY A 423 -18.28 8.64 -1.94
CA GLY A 423 -19.28 7.72 -2.44
C GLY A 423 -18.73 6.58 -3.29
N TYR A 424 -17.41 6.46 -3.47
CA TYR A 424 -16.85 5.37 -4.27
C TYR A 424 -16.99 4.03 -3.56
N TYR A 425 -17.31 2.99 -4.32
CA TYR A 425 -17.35 1.62 -3.85
C TYR A 425 -16.80 0.69 -4.94
N GLY A 426 -16.54 -0.55 -4.58
CA GLY A 426 -16.24 -1.57 -5.57
C GLY A 426 -15.78 -2.91 -5.01
N PHE A 427 -15.60 -3.84 -5.91
CA PHE A 427 -15.29 -5.24 -5.67
C PHE A 427 -14.19 -5.65 -6.65
N ALA A 428 -13.18 -6.40 -6.22
CA ALA A 428 -12.06 -6.83 -7.09
C ALA A 428 -12.11 -8.34 -7.43
N ALA A 429 -13.01 -9.09 -6.79
CA ALA A 429 -13.03 -10.55 -6.80
C ALA A 429 -14.46 -11.11 -6.97
N LEU A 430 -15.24 -10.56 -7.90
CA LEU A 430 -16.58 -11.07 -8.21
C LEU A 430 -16.50 -12.27 -9.18
N PRO A 431 -17.45 -13.21 -9.14
CA PRO A 431 -17.63 -14.14 -10.26
C PRO A 431 -17.99 -13.37 -11.54
N ALA A 432 -17.58 -13.90 -12.69
CA ALA A 432 -17.95 -13.31 -13.99
C ALA A 432 -19.45 -13.53 -14.27
N GLY A 433 -20.07 -12.61 -15.00
CA GLY A 433 -21.49 -12.69 -15.37
C GLY A 433 -22.34 -11.55 -14.81
N LYS A 434 -23.66 -11.69 -14.97
CA LYS A 434 -24.64 -10.67 -14.62
C LYS A 434 -24.66 -10.42 -13.11
N THR A 435 -24.42 -9.18 -12.70
CA THR A 435 -24.37 -8.75 -11.30
C THR A 435 -25.31 -7.58 -11.08
N GLU A 436 -26.15 -7.71 -10.06
CA GLU A 436 -26.95 -6.61 -9.54
C GLU A 436 -26.21 -5.94 -8.37
N VAL A 437 -26.00 -4.63 -8.47
CA VAL A 437 -25.48 -3.80 -7.38
C VAL A 437 -26.64 -3.16 -6.65
N ARG A 438 -26.72 -3.37 -5.33
CA ARG A 438 -27.74 -2.78 -4.45
C ARG A 438 -27.11 -1.80 -3.49
N VAL A 439 -27.65 -0.58 -3.42
CA VAL A 439 -27.26 0.43 -2.44
C VAL A 439 -28.43 1.35 -2.14
N SER A 440 -28.70 1.61 -0.85
CA SER A 440 -29.75 2.54 -0.40
C SER A 440 -31.12 2.32 -1.07
N GLY A 441 -31.56 1.07 -1.20
CA GLY A 441 -32.84 0.70 -1.80
C GLY A 441 -32.90 0.80 -3.32
N GLN A 442 -31.81 1.22 -3.97
CA GLN A 442 -31.68 1.27 -5.41
C GLN A 442 -30.91 0.06 -5.94
N ARG A 443 -31.16 -0.31 -7.20
CA ARG A 443 -30.54 -1.45 -7.87
C ARG A 443 -30.07 -1.08 -9.28
N TRP A 444 -28.90 -1.58 -9.64
CA TRP A 444 -28.34 -1.47 -10.99
C TRP A 444 -27.82 -2.83 -11.41
N THR A 445 -27.81 -3.11 -12.71
CA THR A 445 -27.32 -4.39 -13.21
C THR A 445 -26.33 -4.15 -14.32
N ASP A 446 -25.22 -4.87 -14.26
CA ASP A 446 -24.21 -4.91 -15.30
C ASP A 446 -23.61 -6.31 -15.41
N THR A 447 -22.71 -6.54 -16.36
CA THR A 447 -22.04 -7.82 -16.58
C THR A 447 -20.56 -7.70 -16.19
N ILE A 448 -20.15 -8.48 -15.20
CA ILE A 448 -18.75 -8.57 -14.79
C ILE A 448 -17.99 -9.38 -15.84
N PRO A 449 -16.91 -8.83 -16.42
CA PRO A 449 -16.13 -9.52 -17.44
C PRO A 449 -15.32 -10.67 -16.83
N GLY A 450 -14.81 -11.55 -17.69
CA GLY A 450 -13.86 -12.59 -17.26
C GLY A 450 -12.52 -12.03 -16.75
N ARG A 451 -12.13 -10.81 -17.17
CA ARG A 451 -10.92 -10.09 -16.77
C ARG A 451 -11.15 -8.59 -16.82
N GLY A 452 -10.57 -7.85 -15.87
CA GLY A 452 -10.62 -6.38 -15.82
C GLY A 452 -11.65 -5.84 -14.83
N VAL A 453 -11.80 -4.53 -14.83
CA VAL A 453 -12.70 -3.82 -13.91
C VAL A 453 -13.67 -2.96 -14.72
N VAL A 454 -14.97 -3.18 -14.51
CA VAL A 454 -16.02 -2.35 -15.12
C VAL A 454 -16.31 -1.17 -14.22
N ARG A 455 -16.41 0.03 -14.83
CA ARG A 455 -16.84 1.25 -14.14
C ARG A 455 -18.31 1.49 -14.41
N LEU A 456 -19.12 1.45 -13.36
CA LEU A 456 -20.51 1.88 -13.41
C LEU A 456 -20.60 3.41 -13.50
N PRO A 457 -21.68 3.95 -14.10
CA PRO A 457 -21.98 5.37 -14.01
C PRO A 457 -22.19 5.80 -12.55
N ASP A 458 -22.08 7.10 -12.30
CA ASP A 458 -22.41 7.67 -10.99
C ASP A 458 -23.89 7.40 -10.66
N LEU A 459 -24.11 6.77 -9.51
CA LEU A 459 -25.40 6.32 -9.03
C LEU A 459 -26.01 7.40 -8.14
N LEU A 460 -26.92 8.18 -8.71
CA LEU A 460 -27.67 9.18 -7.96
C LEU A 460 -28.65 8.50 -7.01
N ILE A 461 -28.46 8.70 -5.71
CA ILE A 461 -29.43 8.32 -4.68
C ILE A 461 -30.06 9.57 -4.09
N ARG A 462 -31.35 9.48 -3.78
CA ARG A 462 -32.08 10.50 -3.05
C ARG A 462 -32.40 9.91 -1.68
N ASP A 463 -31.78 10.45 -0.63
CA ASP A 463 -32.17 10.09 0.72
C ASP A 463 -33.65 10.46 0.88
N ALA A 464 -34.48 9.51 1.32
CA ALA A 464 -35.88 9.81 1.60
C ALA A 464 -35.91 10.89 2.69
N ALA A 465 -36.64 11.98 2.44
CA ALA A 465 -36.86 12.99 3.48
C ALA A 465 -37.52 12.28 4.69
N PRO A 466 -37.09 12.57 5.93
CA PRO A 466 -37.81 12.07 7.10
C PRO A 466 -39.27 12.56 6.99
N VAL A 467 -40.21 11.62 6.90
CA VAL A 467 -41.63 11.93 6.93
C VAL A 467 -41.90 12.60 8.28
N PRO A 468 -42.40 13.85 8.32
CA PRO A 468 -42.77 14.48 9.57
C PRO A 468 -43.81 13.59 10.26
N VAL A 469 -43.53 13.17 11.49
CA VAL A 469 -44.54 12.52 12.33
C VAL A 469 -45.64 13.56 12.52
N LEU A 470 -46.79 13.35 11.88
CA LEU A 470 -47.97 14.17 12.13
C LEU A 470 -48.32 14.00 13.61
N PRO A 471 -48.51 15.11 14.37
CA PRO A 471 -48.92 15.01 15.75
C PRO A 471 -50.25 14.24 15.85
N PRO A 472 -50.46 13.46 16.93
CA PRO A 472 -51.70 12.73 17.12
C PRO A 472 -52.88 13.71 17.04
N ARG A 473 -53.90 13.36 16.24
CA ARG A 473 -55.14 14.14 16.14
C ARG A 473 -55.73 14.25 17.55
N ARG A 474 -55.96 15.48 17.99
CA ARG A 474 -56.61 15.80 19.27
C ARG A 474 -58.06 15.37 19.27
#